data_AF-A0A2A9NEW0-F1
#
_entry.id   AF-A0A2A9NEW0-F1
#
_cell.length_a   1.000
_cell.length_b   1.000
_cell.length_c   1.000
_cell.angle_alpha   90.00
_cell.angle_beta   90.00
_cell.angle_gamma   90.00
#
_symmetry.space_group_name_H-M   'P 1'
#
loop_
_entity.id
_entity.type
_entity.pdbx_description
1 polymer ?
#
loop_
_entity_poly.entity_id
_entity_poly.type
_entity_poly.pdbx_seq_one_letter_code
_entity_poly.pdbx_strand_id
1 'polypeptide(L)'
;MNAIERLKKAGLGPGNGEIIWHKLDLSDPRDAKKSGEEFLKRESRLDILINNAALISAPFEKGPDGVSTMVTINYGEILNPFSAETASFFLPPQSHQPLRIYPNTPYVRIVNVASTVHRWIPLGPTFNTIEDYNLLYKGKILSGLMRYGHSKLMNVLFTRSLQKRFDEATPPVPITVIAAHPGGVDTYSQDWYFSTLGRWLMSSFL
;
A
#
# COMPACT_ATOMS: atom_id res chain seq x y z
N MET A 1 6.18 -18.42 -18.06
CA MET A 1 7.09 -17.27 -17.85
C MET A 1 6.63 -16.54 -16.60
N ASN A 2 7.48 -16.42 -15.59
CA ASN A 2 7.11 -15.70 -14.36
C ASN A 2 7.14 -14.17 -14.59
N ALA A 3 6.68 -13.38 -13.62
CA ALA A 3 6.59 -11.91 -13.78
C ALA A 3 7.95 -11.25 -14.05
N ILE A 4 9.02 -11.71 -13.38
CA ILE A 4 10.36 -11.14 -13.51
C ILE A 4 10.96 -11.46 -14.89
N GLU A 5 10.78 -12.66 -15.38
CA GLU A 5 11.21 -13.05 -16.73
C GLU A 5 10.53 -12.18 -17.80
N ARG A 6 9.24 -11.87 -17.62
CA ARG A 6 8.51 -10.96 -18.53
C ARG A 6 9.09 -9.54 -18.50
N LEU A 7 9.38 -9.00 -17.32
CA LEU A 7 9.99 -7.68 -17.16
C LEU A 7 11.40 -7.63 -17.75
N LYS A 8 12.23 -8.65 -17.48
CA LYS A 8 13.57 -8.76 -18.06
C LYS A 8 13.52 -8.87 -19.58
N LYS A 9 12.57 -9.64 -20.12
CA LYS A 9 12.36 -9.78 -21.58
C LYS A 9 11.85 -8.50 -22.23
N ALA A 10 10.98 -7.74 -21.56
CA ALA A 10 10.51 -6.45 -22.05
C ALA A 10 11.65 -5.41 -22.16
N GLY A 11 12.76 -5.65 -21.45
CA GLY A 11 13.92 -4.78 -21.43
C GLY A 11 13.72 -3.65 -20.43
N LEU A 12 14.70 -3.44 -19.55
CA LEU A 12 14.64 -2.38 -18.55
C LEU A 12 15.03 -1.02 -19.13
N GLY A 13 15.65 -0.97 -20.31
CA GLY A 13 16.28 0.23 -20.85
C GLY A 13 17.69 0.45 -20.28
N PRO A 14 18.57 1.17 -21.00
CA PRO A 14 19.94 1.43 -20.54
C PRO A 14 19.96 2.25 -19.24
N GLY A 15 20.72 1.80 -18.25
CA GLY A 15 20.92 2.55 -16.99
C GLY A 15 19.81 2.43 -15.95
N ASN A 16 18.75 1.64 -16.18
CA ASN A 16 17.61 1.51 -15.27
C ASN A 16 17.79 0.47 -14.14
N GLY A 17 19.03 0.06 -13.86
CA GLY A 17 19.36 -0.85 -12.76
C GLY A 17 18.94 -2.30 -13.00
N GLU A 18 18.62 -3.00 -11.91
CA GLU A 18 18.24 -4.42 -11.92
C GLU A 18 16.93 -4.68 -11.17
N ILE A 19 16.27 -5.79 -11.54
CA ILE A 19 15.09 -6.30 -10.83
C ILE A 19 15.51 -7.49 -9.98
N ILE A 20 15.44 -7.31 -8.67
CA ILE A 20 15.68 -8.33 -7.68
C ILE A 20 14.33 -8.76 -7.08
N TRP A 21 14.08 -10.07 -7.05
CA TRP A 21 12.92 -10.59 -6.36
C TRP A 21 13.11 -10.47 -4.84
N HIS A 22 12.15 -9.87 -4.17
CA HIS A 22 12.07 -9.83 -2.72
C HIS A 22 10.74 -10.44 -2.27
N LYS A 23 10.79 -11.44 -1.40
CA LYS A 23 9.58 -12.13 -0.93
C LYS A 23 8.84 -11.24 0.06
N LEU A 24 7.61 -10.89 -0.26
CA LEU A 24 6.69 -10.16 0.60
C LEU A 24 5.30 -10.79 0.53
N ASP A 25 4.76 -11.20 1.68
CA ASP A 25 3.38 -11.64 1.84
C ASP A 25 2.71 -10.68 2.82
N LEU A 26 1.61 -10.07 2.39
CA LEU A 26 0.86 -9.05 3.14
C LEU A 26 -0.38 -9.63 3.83
N SER A 27 -0.65 -10.93 3.67
CA SER A 27 -1.79 -11.59 4.30
C SER A 27 -1.63 -11.69 5.82
N ASP A 28 -0.40 -11.65 6.31
CA ASP A 28 -0.05 -11.66 7.73
C ASP A 28 1.02 -10.57 8.02
N PRO A 29 0.76 -9.62 8.94
CA PRO A 29 1.75 -8.60 9.32
C PRO A 29 3.09 -9.17 9.81
N ARG A 30 3.09 -10.37 10.41
CA ARG A 30 4.31 -11.02 10.89
C ARG A 30 5.23 -11.44 9.74
N ASP A 31 4.70 -11.79 8.58
CA ASP A 31 5.51 -12.21 7.44
C ASP A 31 6.07 -11.02 6.67
N ALA A 32 5.31 -9.93 6.59
CA ALA A 32 5.81 -8.67 6.07
C ALA A 32 6.89 -8.04 6.97
N LYS A 33 6.76 -8.15 8.31
CA LYS A 33 7.87 -7.83 9.24
C LYS A 33 9.17 -8.54 8.86
N LYS A 34 9.09 -9.88 8.75
CA LYS A 34 10.25 -10.70 8.38
C LYS A 34 10.83 -10.28 7.02
N SER A 35 9.97 -9.98 6.05
CA SER A 35 10.39 -9.44 4.74
C SER A 35 11.17 -8.13 4.91
N GLY A 36 10.72 -7.22 5.78
CA GLY A 36 11.41 -5.96 6.07
C GLY A 36 12.76 -6.17 6.70
N GLU A 37 12.84 -7.04 7.72
CA GLU A 37 14.09 -7.44 8.35
C GLU A 37 15.08 -8.07 7.34
N GLU A 38 14.59 -8.89 6.41
CA GLU A 38 15.42 -9.46 5.34
C GLU A 38 15.88 -8.42 4.32
N PHE A 39 15.07 -7.40 4.02
CA PHE A 39 15.46 -6.29 3.17
C PHE A 39 16.60 -5.50 3.82
N LEU A 40 16.47 -5.18 5.11
CA LEU A 40 17.47 -4.41 5.87
C LEU A 40 18.81 -5.13 6.03
N LYS A 41 18.85 -6.46 5.90
CA LYS A 41 20.12 -7.23 5.86
C LYS A 41 20.86 -7.09 4.54
N ARG A 42 20.16 -6.73 3.45
CA ARG A 42 20.70 -6.71 2.08
C ARG A 42 21.00 -5.28 1.63
N GLU A 43 20.13 -4.35 1.98
CA GLU A 43 20.19 -2.97 1.50
C GLU A 43 20.50 -2.00 2.63
N SER A 44 21.35 -1.02 2.32
CA SER A 44 21.76 0.01 3.26
C SER A 44 21.04 1.35 3.07
N ARG A 45 20.06 1.39 2.15
CA ARG A 45 19.30 2.58 1.76
C ARG A 45 18.00 2.18 1.05
N LEU A 46 16.94 2.98 1.26
CA LEU A 46 15.69 2.91 0.52
C LEU A 46 15.29 4.32 0.08
N ASP A 47 15.16 4.55 -1.23
CA ASP A 47 14.82 5.87 -1.77
C ASP A 47 13.31 6.05 -1.99
N ILE A 48 12.63 5.00 -2.48
CA ILE A 48 11.21 5.04 -2.80
C ILE A 48 10.55 3.74 -2.33
N LEU A 49 9.49 3.88 -1.53
CA LEU A 49 8.56 2.80 -1.21
C LEU A 49 7.26 3.02 -1.97
N ILE A 50 6.82 2.03 -2.74
CA ILE A 50 5.52 2.06 -3.44
C ILE A 50 4.62 0.97 -2.88
N ASN A 51 3.66 1.39 -2.07
CA ASN A 51 2.62 0.53 -1.53
C ASN A 51 1.50 0.39 -2.56
N ASN A 52 1.66 -0.58 -3.46
CA ASN A 52 0.78 -0.82 -4.61
C ASN A 52 -0.11 -2.06 -4.46
N ALA A 53 0.29 -3.02 -3.64
CA ALA A 53 -0.42 -4.29 -3.55
C ALA A 53 -1.86 -4.10 -3.07
N ALA A 54 -2.80 -4.80 -3.70
CA ALA A 54 -4.19 -4.72 -3.31
C ALA A 54 -4.99 -5.97 -3.67
N LEU A 55 -5.82 -6.39 -2.73
CA LEU A 55 -6.95 -7.27 -2.91
C LEU A 55 -8.21 -6.43 -3.16
N ILE A 56 -8.72 -6.48 -4.39
CA ILE A 56 -9.84 -5.64 -4.84
C ILE A 56 -11.17 -6.39 -4.71
N SER A 57 -11.19 -7.66 -5.10
CA SER A 57 -12.36 -8.53 -5.03
C SER A 57 -11.99 -9.80 -4.28
N ALA A 58 -12.66 -10.04 -3.16
CA ALA A 58 -12.51 -11.27 -2.38
C ALA A 58 -13.74 -11.48 -1.48
N PRO A 59 -14.05 -12.75 -1.13
CA PRO A 59 -14.95 -13.05 -0.02
C PRO A 59 -14.59 -12.28 1.25
N PHE A 60 -15.56 -12.09 2.14
CA PHE A 60 -15.23 -11.55 3.45
C PHE A 60 -14.63 -12.65 4.31
N GLU A 61 -13.39 -12.43 4.71
CA GLU A 61 -12.64 -13.29 5.59
C GLU A 61 -11.91 -12.43 6.61
N LYS A 62 -11.70 -12.98 7.80
CA LYS A 62 -10.88 -12.37 8.84
C LYS A 62 -9.58 -13.16 8.95
N GLY A 63 -8.48 -12.44 9.04
CA GLY A 63 -7.19 -13.01 9.37
C GLY A 63 -7.12 -13.44 10.85
N PRO A 64 -5.97 -14.00 11.27
CA PRO A 64 -5.76 -14.50 12.63
C PRO A 64 -5.98 -13.45 13.73
N ASP A 65 -5.76 -12.16 13.41
CA ASP A 65 -5.88 -11.05 14.34
C ASP A 65 -7.29 -10.44 14.37
N GLY A 66 -8.28 -11.08 13.72
CA GLY A 66 -9.68 -10.65 13.73
C GLY A 66 -10.00 -9.48 12.79
N VAL A 67 -9.04 -9.04 11.97
CA VAL A 67 -9.18 -7.99 10.95
C VAL A 67 -9.46 -8.59 9.58
N SER A 68 -10.30 -7.92 8.79
CA SER A 68 -10.60 -8.28 7.40
C SER A 68 -9.32 -8.48 6.60
N THR A 69 -9.18 -9.63 5.93
CA THR A 69 -8.01 -9.94 5.09
C THR A 69 -7.77 -8.88 4.01
N MET A 70 -8.84 -8.30 3.46
CA MET A 70 -8.75 -7.19 2.50
C MET A 70 -8.13 -5.93 3.13
N VAL A 71 -8.48 -5.63 4.38
CA VAL A 71 -7.90 -4.49 5.10
C VAL A 71 -6.45 -4.81 5.48
N THR A 72 -6.16 -6.01 5.97
CA THR A 72 -4.80 -6.46 6.27
C THR A 72 -3.88 -6.36 5.05
N ILE A 73 -4.34 -6.74 3.85
CA ILE A 73 -3.52 -6.63 2.64
C ILE A 73 -3.44 -5.19 2.15
N ASN A 74 -4.57 -4.52 1.95
CA ASN A 74 -4.61 -3.22 1.25
C ASN A 74 -4.12 -2.04 2.09
N TYR A 75 -4.34 -2.14 3.41
CA TYR A 75 -3.99 -1.12 4.38
C TYR A 75 -2.84 -1.59 5.28
N GLY A 76 -2.76 -2.89 5.60
CA GLY A 76 -1.61 -3.41 6.34
C GLY A 76 -0.30 -3.36 5.55
N GLU A 77 -0.28 -3.20 4.23
CA GLU A 77 0.91 -2.78 3.47
C GLU A 77 1.52 -1.48 4.03
N ILE A 78 0.66 -0.55 4.42
CA ILE A 78 1.01 0.78 4.90
C ILE A 78 1.33 0.77 6.40
N LEU A 79 0.62 -0.05 7.18
CA LEU A 79 0.86 -0.21 8.63
C LEU A 79 1.94 -1.23 8.97
N ASN A 80 2.43 -1.99 7.99
CA ASN A 80 3.22 -3.16 8.33
C ASN A 80 4.49 -2.74 9.07
N PRO A 81 4.94 -3.51 10.06
CA PRO A 81 6.33 -3.54 10.47
C PRO A 81 7.32 -3.37 9.31
N PHE A 82 7.11 -3.94 8.11
CA PHE A 82 7.92 -3.58 6.91
C PHE A 82 8.04 -2.06 6.73
N SER A 83 6.92 -1.33 6.68
CA SER A 83 6.85 0.13 6.58
C SER A 83 7.32 0.83 7.85
N ALA A 84 7.20 0.25 9.05
CA ALA A 84 7.67 0.86 10.31
C ALA A 84 9.17 0.66 10.58
N GLU A 85 9.71 -0.49 10.18
CA GLU A 85 11.11 -0.91 10.24
C GLU A 85 11.90 -0.31 9.07
N THR A 86 11.34 -0.27 7.86
CA THR A 86 11.87 0.63 6.81
C THR A 86 11.61 2.10 7.15
N ALA A 87 10.57 2.45 7.91
CA ALA A 87 10.47 3.80 8.47
C ALA A 87 11.48 4.07 9.59
N SER A 88 12.13 3.05 10.16
CA SER A 88 13.27 3.25 11.05
C SER A 88 14.51 3.72 10.27
N PHE A 89 14.52 3.56 8.94
CA PHE A 89 15.45 4.24 8.03
C PHE A 89 15.10 5.72 7.78
N PHE A 90 13.92 6.14 8.24
CA PHE A 90 13.26 7.39 7.87
C PHE A 90 12.98 8.30 9.07
N LEU A 91 12.91 7.76 10.29
CA LEU A 91 12.56 8.51 11.49
C LEU A 91 13.67 8.43 12.56
N PRO A 92 13.92 9.52 13.31
CA PRO A 92 14.84 9.48 14.43
C PRO A 92 14.29 8.56 15.54
N PRO A 93 15.06 7.57 16.04
CA PRO A 93 14.74 6.87 17.26
C PRO A 93 15.03 7.79 18.45
N GLN A 94 14.14 7.84 19.43
CA GLN A 94 14.42 8.41 20.75
C GLN A 94 15.45 7.57 21.57
N SER A 95 16.22 6.68 20.93
CA SER A 95 17.30 5.94 21.56
C SER A 95 18.31 5.39 20.53
N HIS A 96 19.43 6.10 20.42
CA HIS A 96 20.80 5.57 20.18
C HIS A 96 21.15 4.76 18.91
N GLN A 97 20.54 5.00 17.75
CA GLN A 97 21.13 4.58 16.46
C GLN A 97 21.03 5.74 15.44
N PRO A 98 22.15 6.17 14.82
CA PRO A 98 22.17 7.36 14.00
C PRO A 98 21.42 7.16 12.69
N LEU A 99 20.50 8.08 12.45
CA LEU A 99 19.97 8.51 11.16
C LEU A 99 21.04 8.34 10.05
N ARG A 100 20.94 7.34 9.17
CA ARG A 100 21.74 7.32 7.93
C ARG A 100 21.02 8.11 6.83
N ILE A 101 20.61 9.34 7.15
CA ILE A 101 20.42 10.34 6.12
C ILE A 101 21.83 10.75 5.72
N TYR A 102 22.30 10.18 4.62
CA TYR A 102 23.58 10.55 4.04
C TYR A 102 23.54 12.05 3.73
N PRO A 103 24.58 12.84 4.08
CA PRO A 103 24.70 14.20 3.59
C PRO A 103 24.65 14.11 2.05
N ASN A 104 23.67 14.77 1.42
CA ASN A 104 23.26 14.65 0.00
C ASN A 104 22.20 13.59 -0.36
N THR A 105 21.37 13.14 0.59
CA THR A 105 20.27 12.20 0.30
C THR A 105 19.18 12.87 -0.57
N PRO A 106 18.98 12.46 -1.84
CA PRO A 106 17.83 12.90 -2.63
C PRO A 106 16.51 12.48 -1.96
N TYR A 107 15.49 13.31 -2.14
CA TYR A 107 14.13 13.20 -1.60
C TYR A 107 13.60 11.75 -1.52
N VAL A 108 13.43 11.24 -0.29
CA VAL A 108 12.75 9.97 -0.02
C VAL A 108 11.26 10.12 -0.24
N ARG A 109 10.62 9.10 -0.85
CA ARG A 109 9.17 9.09 -1.07
C ARG A 109 8.50 7.79 -0.64
N ILE A 110 7.34 7.92 0.00
CA ILE A 110 6.41 6.83 0.24
C ILE A 110 5.17 7.10 -0.62
N VAL A 111 4.84 6.19 -1.52
CA VAL A 111 3.69 6.32 -2.42
C VAL A 111 2.68 5.23 -2.07
N ASN A 112 1.54 5.64 -1.55
CA ASN A 112 0.41 4.77 -1.24
C ASN A 112 -0.59 4.80 -2.40
N VAL A 113 -0.74 3.68 -3.10
CA VAL A 113 -1.71 3.56 -4.20
C VAL A 113 -3.12 3.43 -3.62
N ALA A 114 -3.85 4.52 -3.73
CA ALA A 114 -5.25 4.69 -3.36
C ALA A 114 -6.17 4.46 -4.58
N SER A 115 -7.47 4.73 -4.42
CA SER A 115 -8.42 4.69 -5.52
C SER A 115 -9.55 5.70 -5.32
N THR A 116 -10.08 6.29 -6.40
CA THR A 116 -11.25 7.19 -6.37
C THR A 116 -12.50 6.56 -5.76
N VAL A 117 -12.59 5.22 -5.71
CA VAL A 117 -13.66 4.50 -5.00
C VAL A 117 -13.71 4.83 -3.51
N HIS A 118 -12.64 5.41 -2.93
CA HIS A 118 -12.66 5.92 -1.56
C HIS A 118 -13.68 7.04 -1.32
N ARG A 119 -14.24 7.63 -2.39
CA ARG A 119 -15.27 8.67 -2.31
C ARG A 119 -16.68 8.09 -2.25
N TRP A 120 -16.84 6.78 -2.49
CA TRP A 120 -18.15 6.13 -2.58
C TRP A 120 -18.62 5.54 -1.25
N ILE A 121 -17.76 5.52 -0.24
CA ILE A 121 -18.17 5.08 1.10
C ILE A 121 -18.96 6.19 1.81
N PRO A 122 -20.00 5.81 2.58
CA PRO A 122 -20.75 6.76 3.39
C PRO A 122 -19.83 7.53 4.32
N LEU A 123 -20.23 8.77 4.65
CA LEU A 123 -19.59 9.53 5.71
C LEU A 123 -19.76 8.79 7.06
N GLY A 124 -18.78 8.95 7.94
CA GLY A 124 -18.84 8.44 9.31
C GLY A 124 -18.21 7.08 9.63
N PRO A 125 -17.32 6.45 8.84
CA PRO A 125 -16.52 5.37 9.39
C PRO A 125 -15.64 5.92 10.51
N THR A 126 -15.75 5.33 11.70
CA THR A 126 -14.79 5.52 12.79
C THR A 126 -13.64 4.53 12.62
N PHE A 127 -12.54 4.71 13.38
CA PHE A 127 -11.43 3.75 13.43
C PHE A 127 -11.05 3.46 14.88
N ASN A 128 -12.08 3.36 15.74
CA ASN A 128 -11.96 3.28 17.19
C ASN A 128 -11.92 1.83 17.67
N THR A 129 -12.57 0.91 16.97
CA THR A 129 -12.61 -0.52 17.36
C THR A 129 -12.20 -1.42 16.20
N ILE A 130 -11.92 -2.68 16.48
CA ILE A 130 -11.54 -3.66 15.43
C ILE A 130 -12.69 -3.91 14.44
N GLU A 131 -13.94 -3.74 14.88
CA GLU A 131 -15.14 -3.89 14.04
C GLU A 131 -15.18 -2.85 12.92
N ASP A 132 -14.62 -1.66 13.15
CA ASP A 132 -14.52 -0.60 12.14
C ASP A 132 -13.67 -1.03 10.94
N TYR A 133 -12.72 -1.95 11.13
CA TYR A 133 -11.91 -2.54 10.07
C TYR A 133 -12.60 -3.71 9.36
N ASN A 134 -13.79 -4.09 9.83
CA ASN A 134 -14.53 -5.27 9.42
C ASN A 134 -15.91 -4.95 8.82
N LEU A 135 -16.13 -3.71 8.38
CA LEU A 135 -17.42 -3.29 7.83
C LEU A 135 -17.81 -4.12 6.59
N LEU A 136 -19.00 -4.72 6.64
CA LEU A 136 -19.50 -5.61 5.59
C LEU A 136 -20.31 -4.91 4.51
N TYR A 137 -20.85 -3.72 4.79
CA TYR A 137 -21.79 -3.02 3.89
C TYR A 137 -22.98 -3.90 3.46
N LYS A 138 -23.56 -4.67 4.40
CA LYS A 138 -24.69 -5.58 4.14
C LYS A 138 -25.85 -4.83 3.47
N GLY A 139 -26.50 -5.47 2.49
CA GLY A 139 -27.65 -4.91 1.78
C GLY A 139 -27.32 -3.84 0.72
N LYS A 140 -26.03 -3.58 0.45
CA LYS A 140 -25.60 -2.70 -0.64
C LYS A 140 -25.29 -3.51 -1.90
N ILE A 141 -25.71 -3.00 -3.07
CA ILE A 141 -25.59 -3.65 -4.38
C ILE A 141 -24.12 -3.92 -4.76
N LEU A 142 -23.16 -3.22 -4.14
CA LEU A 142 -21.71 -3.35 -4.38
C LEU A 142 -20.91 -3.48 -3.07
N SER A 143 -21.39 -4.27 -2.13
CA SER A 143 -20.77 -4.41 -0.79
C SER A 143 -19.28 -4.75 -0.83
N GLY A 144 -18.84 -5.61 -1.75
CA GLY A 144 -17.41 -5.89 -1.97
C GLY A 144 -16.62 -4.65 -2.38
N LEU A 145 -17.15 -3.87 -3.32
CA LEU A 145 -16.46 -2.68 -3.83
C LEU A 145 -16.41 -1.58 -2.77
N MET A 146 -17.43 -1.51 -1.92
CA MET A 146 -17.45 -0.62 -0.76
C MET A 146 -16.43 -1.04 0.29
N ARG A 147 -16.23 -2.35 0.55
CA ARG A 147 -15.13 -2.83 1.41
C ARG A 147 -13.77 -2.43 0.86
N TYR A 148 -13.58 -2.59 -0.45
CA TYR A 148 -12.36 -2.14 -1.12
C TYR A 148 -12.19 -0.62 -1.01
N GLY A 149 -13.23 0.15 -1.31
CA GLY A 149 -13.25 1.60 -1.15
C GLY A 149 -12.91 2.03 0.27
N HIS A 150 -13.44 1.35 1.28
CA HIS A 150 -13.12 1.60 2.69
C HIS A 150 -11.62 1.43 2.95
N SER A 151 -11.01 0.33 2.49
CA SER A 151 -9.56 0.15 2.61
C SER A 151 -8.76 1.26 1.90
N LYS A 152 -9.25 1.77 0.76
CA LYS A 152 -8.59 2.86 0.03
C LYS A 152 -8.82 4.24 0.67
N LEU A 153 -9.91 4.44 1.42
CA LEU A 153 -10.09 5.60 2.29
C LEU A 153 -9.04 5.60 3.40
N MET A 154 -8.80 4.45 4.01
CA MET A 154 -7.76 4.31 5.04
C MET A 154 -6.39 4.69 4.49
N ASN A 155 -6.05 4.27 3.26
CA ASN A 155 -4.79 4.67 2.61
C ASN A 155 -4.67 6.19 2.48
N VAL A 156 -5.74 6.89 2.06
CA VAL A 156 -5.75 8.36 1.94
C VAL A 156 -5.62 9.04 3.29
N LEU A 157 -6.39 8.60 4.29
CA LEU A 157 -6.36 9.18 5.64
C LEU A 157 -5.00 8.98 6.31
N PHE A 158 -4.44 7.78 6.19
CA PHE A 158 -3.12 7.48 6.73
C PHE A 158 -2.03 8.30 6.04
N THR A 159 -2.04 8.39 4.72
CA THR A 159 -1.06 9.21 3.97
C THR A 159 -1.04 10.65 4.49
N ARG A 160 -2.23 11.26 4.64
CA ARG A 160 -2.36 12.63 5.17
C ARG A 160 -1.87 12.73 6.61
N SER A 161 -2.24 11.76 7.46
CA SER A 161 -1.83 11.75 8.87
C SER A 161 -0.32 11.56 9.02
N LEU A 162 0.29 10.69 8.24
CA LEU A 162 1.73 10.41 8.30
C LEU A 162 2.55 11.61 7.81
N GLN A 163 2.20 12.20 6.67
CA GLN A 163 2.87 13.42 6.20
C GLN A 163 2.81 14.52 7.26
N LYS A 164 1.62 14.75 7.84
CA LYS A 164 1.45 15.75 8.91
C LYS A 164 2.38 15.47 10.10
N ARG A 165 2.49 14.22 10.55
CA ARG A 165 3.42 13.84 11.64
C ARG A 165 4.88 14.07 11.27
N PHE A 166 5.26 13.85 10.01
CA PHE A 166 6.63 14.09 9.53
C PHE A 166 6.95 15.59 9.49
N ASP A 167 5.99 16.41 9.06
CA ASP A 167 6.12 17.87 9.01
C ASP A 167 6.19 18.48 10.42
N GLU A 168 5.41 17.94 11.37
CA GLU A 168 5.33 18.42 12.77
C GLU A 168 6.46 17.91 13.69
N ALA A 169 7.27 16.95 13.23
CA ALA A 169 8.42 16.47 13.99
C ALA A 169 9.50 17.55 14.14
N THR A 170 10.34 17.44 15.18
CA THR A 170 11.42 18.40 15.44
C THR A 170 12.77 17.66 15.51
N PRO A 171 13.66 17.82 14.51
CA PRO A 171 13.43 18.51 13.24
C PRO A 171 12.43 17.77 12.33
N PRO A 172 11.83 18.45 11.33
CA PRO A 172 10.95 17.80 10.38
C PRO A 172 11.64 16.64 9.68
N VAL A 173 10.87 15.59 9.42
CA VAL A 173 11.37 14.40 8.75
C VAL A 173 11.33 14.66 7.25
N PRO A 174 12.46 14.59 6.52
CA PRO A 174 12.55 15.01 5.12
C PRO A 174 12.04 13.93 4.15
N ILE A 175 10.78 13.53 4.32
CA ILE A 175 10.13 12.45 3.56
C ILE A 175 8.78 12.92 3.07
N THR A 176 8.52 12.65 1.80
CA THR A 176 7.22 12.94 1.18
C THR A 176 6.37 11.68 1.10
N VAL A 177 5.18 11.72 1.66
CA VAL A 177 4.16 10.67 1.65
C VAL A 177 3.02 11.10 0.73
N ILE A 178 2.74 10.29 -0.29
CA ILE A 178 1.83 10.63 -1.39
C ILE A 178 0.75 9.56 -1.50
N ALA A 179 -0.49 9.99 -1.69
CA ALA A 179 -1.58 9.10 -2.09
C ALA A 179 -1.82 9.29 -3.59
N ALA A 180 -1.74 8.21 -4.37
CA ALA A 180 -1.90 8.25 -5.82
C ALA A 180 -3.06 7.35 -6.27
N HIS A 181 -3.85 7.81 -7.23
CA HIS A 181 -4.84 6.97 -7.93
C HIS A 181 -4.38 6.77 -9.37
N PRO A 182 -4.22 5.53 -9.85
CA PRO A 182 -3.67 5.27 -11.18
C PRO A 182 -4.67 5.43 -12.33
N GLY A 183 -5.93 5.83 -12.06
CA GLY A 183 -7.00 5.78 -13.05
C GLY A 183 -7.67 4.40 -13.13
N GLY A 184 -8.49 4.22 -14.17
CA GLY A 184 -8.94 2.90 -14.58
C GLY A 184 -7.80 2.19 -15.29
N VAL A 185 -7.37 1.03 -14.78
CA VAL A 185 -6.30 0.24 -15.39
C VAL A 185 -6.82 -1.16 -15.62
N ASP A 186 -6.70 -1.63 -16.86
CA ASP A 186 -7.05 -3.00 -17.21
C ASP A 186 -6.04 -3.96 -16.56
N THR A 187 -6.51 -4.61 -15.51
CA THR A 187 -5.76 -5.59 -14.73
C THR A 187 -6.70 -6.75 -14.45
N TYR A 188 -6.14 -7.92 -14.13
CA TYR A 188 -6.89 -9.12 -13.74
C TYR A 188 -7.93 -8.88 -12.63
N SER A 189 -7.79 -7.80 -11.86
CA SER A 189 -8.73 -7.42 -10.81
C SER A 189 -10.06 -6.83 -11.32
N GLN A 190 -10.09 -6.27 -12.53
CA GLN A 190 -11.29 -5.73 -13.18
C GLN A 190 -12.21 -6.85 -13.69
N ASP A 191 -11.62 -7.99 -14.04
CA ASP A 191 -12.32 -9.16 -14.60
C ASP A 191 -13.42 -9.71 -13.69
N TRP A 192 -13.28 -9.51 -12.38
CA TRP A 192 -14.20 -10.01 -11.36
C TRP A 192 -15.35 -9.04 -11.05
N TYR A 193 -15.17 -7.74 -11.30
CA TYR A 193 -16.20 -6.72 -11.03
C TYR A 193 -17.02 -6.37 -12.26
N PHE A 194 -16.38 -6.38 -13.43
CA PHE A 194 -17.02 -6.02 -14.68
C PHE A 194 -17.17 -7.26 -15.55
N SER A 195 -18.41 -7.53 -15.97
CA SER A 195 -18.66 -8.49 -17.05
C SER A 195 -17.86 -8.09 -18.28
N THR A 196 -17.71 -9.01 -19.24
CA THR A 196 -17.03 -8.74 -20.52
C THR A 196 -17.56 -7.46 -21.20
N LEU A 197 -18.87 -7.20 -21.06
CA LEU A 197 -19.52 -5.98 -21.56
C LEU A 197 -19.11 -4.71 -20.76
N GLY A 198 -19.01 -4.82 -19.43
CA GLY A 198 -18.56 -3.71 -18.58
C GLY A 198 -17.10 -3.33 -18.83
N ARG A 199 -16.24 -4.32 -19.10
CA ARG A 199 -14.82 -4.09 -19.48
C ARG A 199 -14.73 -3.34 -20.82
N TRP A 200 -15.50 -3.75 -21.81
CA TRP A 200 -15.54 -3.09 -23.12
C TRP A 200 -15.99 -1.62 -23.01
N LEU A 201 -17.04 -1.34 -22.24
CA LEU A 201 -17.51 0.02 -22.00
C LEU A 201 -16.44 0.88 -21.32
N MET A 202 -15.76 0.38 -20.28
CA MET A 202 -14.71 1.12 -19.57
C MET A 202 -13.46 1.35 -20.43
N SER A 203 -13.09 0.40 -21.30
CA SER A 203 -11.95 0.54 -22.21
C SER A 203 -12.14 1.62 -23.28
N SER A 204 -13.38 2.05 -23.51
CA SER A 204 -13.70 3.09 -24.50
C SER A 204 -13.55 4.52 -23.93
N PHE A 205 -13.22 4.65 -22.64
CA PHE A 205 -13.03 5.93 -21.93
C PHE A 205 -11.60 6.13 -21.40
N LEU A 206 -10.65 5.27 -21.79
CA LEU A 206 -9.21 5.37 -21.55
C LEU A 206 -8.50 5.61 -22.89
#